data_AF-A0A183DFP0-F1
#
_entry.id   AF-A0A183DFP0-F1
#
_cell.length_a   1.000
_cell.length_b   1.000
_cell.length_c   1.000
_cell.angle_alpha   90.00
_cell.angle_beta   90.00
_cell.angle_gamma   90.00
#
_symmetry.space_group_name_H-M   'P 1'
#
loop_
_entity.id
_entity.type
_entity.pdbx_description
1 polymer ?
#
loop_
_entity_poly.entity_id
_entity_poly.type
_entity_poly.pdbx_seq_one_letter_code
_entity_poly.pdbx_strand_id
1 'polypeptide(L)' 'MLRTLQPQNRDCLRARYALSDTRNLVHGADSEQTATYELSLFAPYPKLCLKNVIPEIVC' A
#
# COMPACT_ATOMS: atom_id res chain seq x y z
N MET A 1 12.32 -6.95 -9.33
CA MET A 1 13.13 -5.73 -9.55
C MET A 1 13.08 -5.21 -10.99
N LEU A 2 13.15 -6.06 -12.02
CA LEU A 2 13.21 -5.58 -13.42
C LEU A 2 12.07 -4.61 -13.83
N ARG A 3 10.83 -4.82 -13.35
CA ARG A 3 9.72 -3.90 -13.63
C ARG A 3 9.87 -2.53 -12.99
N THR A 4 10.49 -2.43 -11.81
CA THR A 4 10.67 -1.15 -11.10
C THR A 4 11.81 -0.31 -11.70
N LEU A 5 12.68 -0.93 -12.51
CA LEU A 5 13.75 -0.25 -13.24
C LEU A 5 13.28 0.37 -14.56
N GLN A 6 12.04 0.10 -14.99
CA GLN A 6 11.49 0.72 -16.18
C GLN A 6 11.36 2.24 -15.97
N PRO A 7 11.61 3.07 -17.00
CA PRO A 7 11.59 4.53 -16.86
C PRO A 7 10.32 5.09 -16.23
N GLN A 8 9.16 4.53 -16.59
CA GLN A 8 7.85 4.92 -16.06
C GLN A 8 7.65 4.63 -14.56
N ASN A 9 8.49 3.78 -13.95
CA ASN A 9 8.33 3.32 -12.57
C ASN A 9 9.43 3.86 -11.64
N ARG A 10 10.33 4.73 -12.12
CA ARG A 10 11.50 5.19 -11.34
C ARG A 10 11.14 5.91 -10.05
N ASP A 11 9.98 6.55 -10.02
CA ASP A 11 9.52 7.30 -8.85
C ASP A 11 8.78 6.43 -7.82
N CYS A 12 8.47 5.17 -8.14
CA CYS A 12 7.82 4.30 -7.17
C CYS A 12 8.75 3.95 -6.00
N LEU A 13 8.16 3.69 -4.83
CA LEU A 13 8.89 3.43 -3.59
C LEU A 13 9.96 2.33 -3.75
N ARG A 14 9.60 1.22 -4.41
CA ARG A 14 10.52 0.10 -4.62
C ARG A 14 11.69 0.47 -5.54
N ALA A 15 11.46 1.27 -6.58
CA ALA A 15 12.54 1.71 -7.48
C ALA A 15 13.57 2.60 -6.75
N ARG A 16 13.10 3.42 -5.81
CA ARG A 16 13.95 4.37 -5.08
C ARG A 16 14.68 3.75 -3.89
N TYR A 17 14.08 2.76 -3.23
CA TYR A 17 14.56 2.32 -1.91
C TYR A 17 14.67 0.80 -1.71
N ALA A 18 14.25 -0.04 -2.66
CA ALA A 18 14.44 -1.50 -2.52
C ALA A 18 15.93 -1.88 -2.64
N LEU A 19 16.36 -2.87 -1.85
CA LEU A 19 17.73 -3.38 -1.87
C LEU A 19 17.87 -4.64 -2.73
N SER A 20 16.85 -5.49 -2.74
CA SER A 20 16.79 -6.72 -3.52
C SER A 20 15.35 -7.17 -3.73
N ASP A 21 15.12 -8.28 -4.45
CA ASP A 21 13.78 -8.84 -4.64
C ASP A 21 13.13 -9.31 -3.33
N THR A 22 13.92 -9.84 -2.40
CA THR A 22 13.45 -10.26 -1.06
C THR A 22 13.50 -9.14 -0.02
N ARG A 23 14.20 -8.04 -0.31
CA ARG A 23 14.23 -6.81 0.50
C ARG A 23 13.68 -5.65 -0.33
N ASN A 24 12.40 -5.77 -0.68
CA ASN A 24 11.71 -4.91 -1.63
C ASN A 24 10.89 -3.78 -0.98
N LEU A 25 11.25 -3.39 0.25
CA LEU A 25 10.70 -2.29 1.06
C LEU A 25 9.28 -2.49 1.61
N VAL A 26 8.29 -2.71 0.73
CA VAL A 26 6.86 -2.74 1.11
C VAL A 26 6.12 -3.85 0.39
N HIS A 27 5.11 -4.41 1.04
CA HIS A 27 4.07 -5.25 0.45
C HIS A 27 2.79 -4.43 0.26
N GLY A 28 1.98 -4.82 -0.72
CA GLY A 28 0.64 -4.29 -0.92
C GLY A 28 -0.18 -5.34 -1.66
N ALA A 29 -1.45 -5.48 -1.27
CA ALA A 29 -2.38 -6.38 -1.92
C ALA A 29 -2.49 -6.09 -3.43
N ASP A 30 -2.66 -7.15 -4.22
CA ASP A 30 -2.70 -7.11 -5.69
C ASP A 30 -4.13 -7.05 -6.26
N SER A 31 -5.15 -7.17 -5.41
CA SER A 31 -6.57 -7.06 -5.77
C SER A 31 -7.40 -6.58 -4.58
N GLU A 32 -8.63 -6.14 -4.82
CA GLU A 32 -9.56 -5.77 -3.74
C GLU A 32 -9.91 -6.95 -2.84
N GLN A 33 -10.01 -8.15 -3.43
CA GLN A 33 -10.30 -9.39 -2.72
C GLN A 33 -9.15 -9.74 -1.76
N THR A 34 -7.91 -9.73 -2.24
CA THR A 34 -6.73 -9.98 -1.41
C THR A 34 -6.53 -8.88 -0.37
N ALA A 35 -6.81 -7.62 -0.69
CA ALA A 35 -6.77 -6.52 0.27
C ALA A 35 -7.77 -6.73 1.43
N THR A 36 -9.00 -7.12 1.12
CA THR A 36 -10.03 -7.39 2.13
C THR A 36 -9.63 -8.55 3.04
N TYR A 37 -9.08 -9.62 2.45
CA TYR A 37 -8.59 -10.78 3.19
C TYR A 37 -7.39 -10.41 4.08
N GLU A 38 -6.36 -9.77 3.54
CA GLU A 38 -5.18 -9.32 4.30
C GLU A 38 -5.59 -8.40 5.46
N LEU A 39 -6.47 -7.42 5.22
CA LEU A 39 -7.01 -6.56 6.28
C LEU A 39 -7.72 -7.36 7.38
N SER A 40 -8.46 -8.41 7.04
CA SER A 40 -9.12 -9.26 8.04
C SER A 40 -8.14 -10.04 8.93
N LEU A 41 -6.93 -10.32 8.44
CA LEU A 41 -5.86 -10.99 9.19
C LEU A 41 -5.08 -10.04 10.07
N PHE A 42 -4.78 -8.83 9.57
CA PHE A 42 -3.83 -7.91 10.20
C PHE A 42 -4.47 -6.74 10.96
N ALA A 43 -5.76 -6.44 10.77
CA ALA A 43 -6.40 -5.33 11.45
C ALA A 43 -6.92 -5.74 12.84
N PRO A 44 -6.37 -5.20 13.94
CA PRO A 44 -6.93 -5.38 15.28
C PRO A 44 -8.16 -4.48 15.54
N TYR A 45 -8.55 -3.64 14.58
CA TYR A 45 -9.60 -2.63 14.74
C TYR A 45 -10.66 -2.72 13.64
N PRO A 46 -11.93 -2.36 13.95
CA PRO A 46 -12.99 -2.27 12.96
C PRO A 46 -12.62 -1.29 11.85
N LYS A 47 -13.21 -1.49 10.66
CA LYS A 47 -12.98 -0.65 9.48
C LYS A 47 -13.03 0.83 9.87
N LEU A 48 -11.92 1.53 9.64
CA LEU A 48 -11.82 2.96 9.92
C LEU A 48 -12.80 3.71 9.01
N CYS A 49 -13.86 4.27 9.58
CA CYS A 49 -14.76 5.14 8.84
C CYS A 49 -14.14 6.54 8.82
N LEU A 50 -13.61 6.96 7.66
CA LEU A 50 -12.93 8.26 7.53
C LEU A 50 -13.81 9.43 7.95
N LYS A 51 -15.14 9.33 7.76
CA LYS A 51 -16.12 10.32 8.24
C LYS A 51 -16.07 10.55 9.75
N ASN A 52 -15.62 9.54 10.50
CA ASN A 52 -15.52 9.60 11.96
C ASN A 52 -14.15 10.11 12.44
N VAL A 53 -13.17 10.24 11.54
CA VAL A 53 -11.77 10.57 11.86
C VAL A 53 -11.37 11.92 11.29
N ILE A 54 -11.91 12.28 10.12
CA ILE A 54 -11.66 13.56 9.47
C ILE A 54 -12.89 14.44 9.75
N PRO A 55 -12.75 15.52 10.55
CA PRO A 55 -13.83 16.49 10.70
C PRO A 55 -14.19 17.04 9.32
N GLU A 56 -15.49 17.18 9.03
CA GLU A 56 -15.95 17.67 7.73
C GLU A 56 -15.20 18.95 7.37
N ILE A 57 -14.43 18.90 6.27
CA ILE A 57 -13.83 20.11 5.71
C ILE A 57 -15.01 20.89 5.12
N VAL A 58 -15.50 21.86 5.89
CA VAL A 58 -16.39 22.89 5.39
C VAL A 58 -15.56 23.75 4.42
N CYS A 59 -15.78 23.57 3.12
CA CYS A 59 -15.34 24.52 2.10
C CYS A 59 -16.31 25.70 2.06
#